data_AF-A0A9W8HA91-F1
#
_entry.id   AF-A0A9W8HA91-F1
#
_cell.length_a   1.000
_cell.length_b   1.000
_cell.length_c   1.000
_cell.angle_alpha   90.00
_cell.angle_beta   90.00
_cell.angle_gamma   90.00
#
_symmetry.space_group_name_H-M   'P 1'
#
loop_
_entity.id
_entity.type
_entity.pdbx_description
1 polymer ?
#
loop_
_entity_poly.entity_id
_entity_poly.type
_entity_poly.pdbx_seq_one_letter_code
_entity_poly.pdbx_strand_id
1 'polypeptide(L)'
;MPPVRSTADRLAAAAATARSWRVRVTECADRAYSAERGRIDWETVAAELGLPLIGCLHMFDASLSAVAVRQLPSPADWSKDDVRAMAGFVADNFGTLAGDVWRLAGVYMNATEADCPAAYRRIKRFKMTAGVHESIQKYREDGMSWGDIYNMFPVYKNDAMLRRGFDRAKMCHLRPCLPNLPRQKAAEPQQEHVDAVNQEVQRQYESGMGVDWAAVSQAVGLSELRCLELCRFSEGKVQWAHDPDAFCRDTADRMEAFIAEHYPPPVSPNFNAVSNYMWIDINDCIHMAQMLRGEFEWTDEARARVVRMREQGMTYKEIARQLSPNLTARRIARHTYNMKRPQHTSLTPKEKKRIRSIVDKNSGKVSFRKVMELAKRPFVCAKHKPES
;
A
#
# COMPACT_ATOMS: atom_id res chain seq x y z
N MET A 1 -28.06 35.80 49.44
CA MET A 1 -27.59 34.63 48.65
C MET A 1 -27.75 34.97 47.17
N PRO A 2 -26.69 34.90 46.34
CA PRO A 2 -26.85 35.12 44.91
C PRO A 2 -27.69 33.97 44.30
N PRO A 3 -28.58 34.26 43.34
CA PRO A 3 -29.43 33.23 42.75
C PRO A 3 -28.59 32.20 41.99
N VAL A 4 -28.82 30.92 42.29
CA VAL A 4 -28.17 29.79 41.60
C VAL A 4 -28.69 29.77 40.16
N ARG A 5 -27.89 30.26 39.20
CA ARG A 5 -28.22 30.18 37.76
C ARG A 5 -28.49 28.73 37.36
N SER A 6 -29.57 28.50 36.62
CA SER A 6 -29.98 27.18 36.19
C SER A 6 -28.92 26.55 35.27
N THR A 7 -28.87 25.23 35.21
CA THR A 7 -27.97 24.48 34.32
C THR A 7 -28.17 24.87 32.85
N ALA A 8 -29.41 25.23 32.46
CA ALA A 8 -29.74 25.69 31.12
C ALA A 8 -29.07 27.04 30.78
N ASP A 9 -29.07 27.99 31.71
CA ASP A 9 -28.44 29.31 31.51
C ASP A 9 -26.91 29.20 31.37
N ARG A 10 -26.30 28.25 32.10
CA ARG A 10 -24.85 27.97 31.99
C ARG A 10 -24.48 27.36 30.64
N LEU A 11 -25.32 26.45 30.12
CA LEU A 11 -25.12 25.84 28.81
C LEU A 11 -25.33 26.86 27.67
N ALA A 12 -26.34 27.72 27.77
CA ALA A 12 -26.59 28.78 26.80
C ALA A 12 -25.43 29.80 26.75
N ALA A 13 -24.91 30.23 27.91
CA ALA A 13 -23.76 31.12 27.98
C ALA A 13 -22.48 30.50 27.42
N ALA A 14 -22.24 29.20 27.69
CA ALA A 14 -21.10 28.47 27.14
C ALA A 14 -21.21 28.33 25.61
N ALA A 15 -22.41 28.07 25.08
CA ALA A 15 -22.65 27.98 23.64
C ALA A 15 -22.47 29.33 22.92
N ALA A 16 -22.92 30.43 23.54
CA ALA A 16 -22.71 31.79 23.02
C ALA A 16 -21.22 32.16 22.99
N THR A 17 -20.48 31.81 24.04
CA THR A 17 -19.03 32.01 24.12
C THR A 17 -18.30 31.18 23.06
N ALA A 18 -18.67 29.91 22.88
CA ALA A 18 -18.10 29.05 21.85
C ALA A 18 -18.36 29.60 20.44
N ARG A 19 -19.58 30.08 20.16
CA ARG A 19 -19.93 30.70 18.86
C ARG A 19 -19.10 31.96 18.60
N SER A 20 -18.90 32.80 19.62
CA SER A 20 -18.03 33.99 19.52
C SER A 20 -16.59 33.63 19.18
N TRP A 21 -16.04 32.57 19.79
CA TRP A 21 -14.68 32.12 19.49
C TRP A 21 -14.51 31.56 18.08
N ARG A 22 -15.50 30.81 17.56
CA ARG A 22 -15.45 30.31 16.18
C ARG A 22 -15.31 31.45 15.17
N VAL A 23 -16.13 32.49 15.30
CA VAL A 23 -16.07 33.67 14.43
C VAL A 23 -14.69 34.33 14.51
N ARG A 24 -14.19 34.59 15.72
CA ARG A 24 -12.88 35.22 15.92
C ARG A 24 -11.71 34.40 15.36
N VAL A 25 -11.76 33.08 15.53
CA VAL A 25 -10.75 32.16 14.98
C VAL A 25 -10.79 32.18 13.46
N THR A 26 -11.97 32.10 12.84
CA THR A 26 -12.09 32.13 11.38
C THR A 26 -11.65 33.48 10.80
N GLU A 27 -12.07 34.61 11.38
CA GLU A 27 -11.64 35.93 10.92
C GLU A 27 -10.12 36.15 11.03
N CYS A 28 -9.51 35.65 12.11
CA CYS A 28 -8.06 35.70 12.29
C CYS A 28 -7.34 34.78 11.28
N ALA A 29 -7.88 33.59 11.03
CA ALA A 29 -7.37 32.65 10.04
C ALA A 29 -7.40 33.23 8.62
N ASP A 30 -8.48 33.92 8.23
CA ASP A 30 -8.59 34.57 6.93
C ASP A 30 -7.52 35.66 6.74
N ARG A 31 -7.22 36.44 7.79
CA ARG A 31 -6.13 37.44 7.77
C ARG A 31 -4.74 36.81 7.70
N ALA A 32 -4.57 35.63 8.31
CA ALA A 32 -3.31 34.90 8.36
C ALA A 32 -3.09 33.98 7.14
N TYR A 33 -3.96 34.04 6.12
CA TYR A 33 -3.81 33.25 4.91
C TYR A 33 -2.63 33.74 4.06
N SER A 34 -1.72 32.81 3.73
CA SER A 34 -0.61 33.05 2.81
C SER A 34 -0.99 32.56 1.42
N ALA A 35 -1.19 33.49 0.48
CA ALA A 35 -1.44 33.16 -0.93
C ALA A 35 -0.26 32.42 -1.58
N GLU A 36 0.98 32.77 -1.20
CA GLU A 36 2.20 32.13 -1.70
C GLU A 36 2.26 30.65 -1.31
N ARG A 37 1.94 30.33 -0.05
CA ARG A 37 1.95 28.95 0.46
C ARG A 37 0.64 28.21 0.22
N GLY A 38 -0.42 28.93 -0.15
CA GLY A 38 -1.78 28.40 -0.28
C GLY A 38 -2.36 27.85 1.03
N ARG A 39 -1.94 28.36 2.19
CA ARG A 39 -2.40 27.88 3.50
C ARG A 39 -2.36 28.97 4.57
N ILE A 40 -3.07 28.73 5.66
CA ILE A 40 -3.17 29.63 6.83
C ILE A 40 -1.95 29.43 7.74
N ASP A 41 -1.37 30.52 8.24
CA ASP A 41 -0.33 30.48 9.28
C ASP A 41 -0.97 30.28 10.66
N TRP A 42 -1.23 29.03 11.01
CA TRP A 42 -1.99 28.68 12.20
C TRP A 42 -1.24 28.96 13.52
N GLU A 43 0.09 29.00 13.47
CA GLU A 43 0.94 29.41 14.57
C GLU A 43 0.70 30.90 14.90
N THR A 44 0.61 31.76 13.88
CA THR A 44 0.25 33.17 14.05
C THR A 44 -1.16 33.32 14.62
N VAL A 45 -2.15 32.57 14.10
CA VAL A 45 -3.53 32.59 14.62
C VAL A 45 -3.59 32.19 16.10
N ALA A 46 -2.89 31.11 16.47
CA ALA A 46 -2.82 30.63 17.84
C ALA A 46 -2.19 31.67 18.79
N ALA A 47 -1.11 32.32 18.34
CA ALA A 47 -0.43 33.36 19.09
C ALA A 47 -1.30 34.62 19.27
N GLU A 48 -1.94 35.11 18.21
CA GLU A 48 -2.80 36.31 18.26
C GLU A 48 -3.99 36.13 19.21
N LEU A 49 -4.57 34.94 19.24
CA LEU A 49 -5.75 34.65 20.06
C LEU A 49 -5.41 34.13 21.46
N GLY A 50 -4.14 33.81 21.74
CA GLY A 50 -3.72 33.22 23.02
C GLY A 50 -4.33 31.84 23.25
N LEU A 51 -4.51 31.05 22.19
CA LEU A 51 -5.17 29.74 22.23
C LEU A 51 -4.20 28.64 21.77
N PRO A 52 -4.34 27.40 22.28
CA PRO A 52 -3.60 26.26 21.74
C PRO A 52 -3.93 26.02 20.27
N LEU A 53 -2.91 25.72 19.45
CA LEU A 53 -3.04 25.43 18.02
C LEU A 53 -4.20 24.47 17.70
N ILE A 54 -4.22 23.30 18.36
CA ILE A 54 -5.27 22.29 18.16
C ILE A 54 -6.66 22.85 18.52
N GLY A 55 -6.74 23.72 19.53
CA GLY A 55 -7.98 24.41 19.89
C GLY A 55 -8.48 25.33 18.77
N CYS A 56 -7.59 26.11 18.16
CA CYS A 56 -7.92 26.94 17.00
C CYS A 56 -8.44 26.09 15.83
N LEU A 57 -7.75 25.01 15.49
CA LEU A 57 -8.16 24.11 14.40
C LEU A 57 -9.53 23.45 14.63
N HIS A 58 -9.89 23.16 15.88
CA HIS A 58 -11.23 22.65 16.23
C HIS A 58 -12.33 23.72 16.17
N MET A 59 -11.98 24.98 16.41
CA MET A 59 -12.91 26.10 16.40
C MET A 59 -13.05 26.76 15.02
N PHE A 60 -12.13 26.49 14.10
CA PHE A 60 -12.23 26.97 12.74
C PHE A 60 -13.51 26.46 12.07
N ASP A 61 -14.25 27.38 11.49
CA ASP A 61 -15.46 27.11 10.73
C ASP A 61 -15.25 27.50 9.27
N ALA A 62 -15.04 26.50 8.42
CA ALA A 62 -14.80 26.69 6.99
C ALA A 62 -16.01 27.31 6.27
N SER A 63 -17.23 27.20 6.82
CA SER A 63 -18.42 27.82 6.22
C SER A 63 -18.45 29.34 6.39
N LEU A 64 -17.65 29.87 7.33
CA LEU A 64 -17.53 31.30 7.60
C LEU A 64 -16.27 31.92 6.97
N SER A 65 -15.38 31.10 6.42
CA SER A 65 -14.09 31.53 5.87
C SER A 65 -14.23 31.93 4.41
N ALA A 66 -13.54 33.01 4.01
CA ALA A 66 -13.38 33.37 2.60
C ALA A 66 -12.27 32.55 1.90
N VAL A 67 -11.48 31.78 2.65
CA VAL A 67 -10.37 30.99 2.12
C VAL A 67 -10.90 29.71 1.49
N ALA A 68 -10.67 29.55 0.18
CA ALA A 68 -11.02 28.34 -0.53
C ALA A 68 -10.13 27.16 -0.10
N VAL A 69 -10.76 26.03 0.23
CA VAL A 69 -10.08 24.76 0.49
C VAL A 69 -9.43 24.25 -0.80
N ARG A 70 -8.14 23.86 -0.73
CA ARG A 70 -7.42 23.28 -1.86
C ARG A 70 -7.84 21.83 -2.08
N GLN A 71 -7.95 21.44 -3.35
CA GLN A 71 -8.02 20.04 -3.77
C GLN A 71 -6.65 19.64 -4.29
N LEU A 72 -6.03 18.64 -3.67
CA LEU A 72 -4.70 18.14 -4.02
C LEU A 72 -4.76 16.60 -4.19
N PRO A 73 -5.58 16.10 -5.13
CA PRO A 73 -5.86 14.68 -5.26
C PRO A 73 -4.64 13.89 -5.75
N SER A 74 -3.74 14.53 -6.49
CA SER A 74 -2.53 13.90 -6.99
C SER A 74 -1.34 14.23 -6.08
N PRO A 75 -0.45 13.26 -5.83
CA PRO A 75 0.79 13.52 -5.11
C PRO A 75 1.73 14.54 -5.78
N ALA A 76 1.54 14.84 -7.06
CA ALA A 76 2.32 15.87 -7.76
C ALA A 76 1.88 17.29 -7.38
N ASP A 77 0.66 17.44 -6.85
CA ASP A 77 0.07 18.72 -6.47
C ASP A 77 0.61 19.22 -5.11
N TRP A 78 1.26 18.34 -4.36
CA TRP A 78 1.85 18.63 -3.05
C TRP A 78 3.28 19.13 -3.21
N SER A 79 3.52 20.38 -2.81
CA SER A 79 4.87 20.92 -2.77
C SER A 79 5.72 20.20 -1.71
N LYS A 80 7.06 20.28 -1.84
CA LYS A 80 7.97 19.74 -0.82
C LYS A 80 7.79 20.43 0.54
N ASP A 81 7.38 21.69 0.52
CA ASP A 81 7.10 22.46 1.72
C ASP A 81 5.81 22.00 2.40
N ASP A 82 4.73 21.81 1.63
CA ASP A 82 3.46 21.28 2.14
C ASP A 82 3.64 19.91 2.81
N VAL A 83 4.42 19.06 2.15
CA VAL A 83 4.83 17.75 2.68
C VAL A 83 5.53 17.90 4.03
N ARG A 84 6.54 18.78 4.14
CA ARG A 84 7.27 18.97 5.40
C ARG A 84 6.38 19.53 6.50
N ALA A 85 5.57 20.54 6.19
CA ALA A 85 4.65 21.17 7.13
C ALA A 85 3.64 20.15 7.69
N MET A 86 2.98 19.37 6.82
CA MET A 86 2.04 18.34 7.24
C MET A 86 2.71 17.25 8.08
N ALA A 87 3.92 16.82 7.70
CA ALA A 87 4.64 15.79 8.45
C ALA A 87 5.08 16.26 9.83
N GLY A 88 5.55 17.50 9.96
CA GLY A 88 5.88 18.14 11.24
C GLY A 88 4.63 18.25 12.12
N PHE A 89 3.57 18.86 11.60
CA PHE A 89 2.30 19.02 12.31
C PHE A 89 1.76 17.69 12.86
N VAL A 90 1.74 16.64 12.04
CA VAL A 90 1.24 15.33 12.47
C VAL A 90 2.14 14.72 13.55
N ALA A 91 3.46 14.83 13.42
CA ALA A 91 4.42 14.27 14.37
C ALA A 91 4.37 14.99 15.73
N ASP A 92 4.25 16.32 15.72
CA ASP A 92 4.32 17.15 16.93
C ASP A 92 3.03 17.08 17.75
N ASN A 93 1.88 16.87 17.09
CA ASN A 93 0.58 16.97 17.75
C ASN A 93 -0.13 15.62 17.97
N PHE A 94 0.29 14.55 17.28
CA PHE A 94 -0.43 13.27 17.35
C PHE A 94 0.51 12.09 17.58
N GLY A 95 0.35 11.42 18.73
CA GLY A 95 1.08 10.17 19.03
C GLY A 95 0.58 8.95 18.24
N THR A 96 -0.64 8.99 17.69
CA THR A 96 -1.21 7.91 16.87
C THR A 96 -2.08 8.48 15.75
N LEU A 97 -2.09 7.84 14.58
CA LEU A 97 -2.85 8.26 13.40
C LEU A 97 -4.34 7.86 13.45
N ALA A 98 -4.99 8.01 14.60
CA ALA A 98 -6.39 7.62 14.82
C ALA A 98 -7.24 8.83 15.23
N GLY A 99 -8.54 8.81 14.89
CA GLY A 99 -9.47 9.89 15.18
C GLY A 99 -9.41 11.04 14.17
N ASP A 100 -9.63 12.27 14.63
CA ASP A 100 -9.77 13.51 13.85
C ASP A 100 -8.47 14.04 13.20
N VAL A 101 -7.39 13.25 13.19
CA VAL A 101 -6.06 13.68 12.72
C VAL A 101 -6.12 14.25 11.31
N TRP A 102 -6.81 13.57 10.40
CA TRP A 102 -6.86 13.95 8.99
C TRP A 102 -7.78 15.14 8.73
N ARG A 103 -8.88 15.25 9.49
CA ARG A 103 -9.71 16.44 9.49
C ARG A 103 -8.92 17.67 9.93
N LEU A 104 -8.18 17.58 11.04
CA LEU A 104 -7.36 18.67 11.56
C LEU A 104 -6.16 18.97 10.66
N ALA A 105 -5.54 17.95 10.06
CA ALA A 105 -4.48 18.14 9.07
C ALA A 105 -5.02 18.82 7.80
N GLY A 106 -6.24 18.50 7.37
CA GLY A 106 -6.91 19.19 6.27
C GLY A 106 -7.10 20.67 6.55
N VAL A 107 -7.62 21.01 7.74
CA VAL A 107 -7.74 22.42 8.17
C VAL A 107 -6.36 23.09 8.25
N TYR A 108 -5.37 22.43 8.85
CA TYR A 108 -4.01 22.96 8.99
C TYR A 108 -3.36 23.25 7.63
N MET A 109 -3.52 22.33 6.67
CA MET A 109 -2.95 22.44 5.33
C MET A 109 -3.82 23.24 4.34
N ASN A 110 -4.99 23.71 4.77
CA ASN A 110 -6.03 24.25 3.89
C ASN A 110 -6.33 23.32 2.69
N ALA A 111 -6.43 22.02 2.95
CA ALA A 111 -6.63 20.97 1.96
C ALA A 111 -7.81 20.07 2.35
N THR A 112 -8.39 19.34 1.40
CA THR A 112 -9.44 18.38 1.74
C THR A 112 -8.91 17.27 2.65
N GLU A 113 -9.73 16.82 3.59
CA GLU A 113 -9.38 15.72 4.51
C GLU A 113 -9.00 14.44 3.74
N ALA A 114 -9.65 14.18 2.60
CA ALA A 114 -9.42 12.99 1.79
C ALA A 114 -8.01 12.93 1.17
N ASP A 115 -7.40 14.09 0.90
CA ASP A 115 -6.09 14.17 0.24
C ASP A 115 -4.93 13.94 1.22
N CYS A 116 -5.12 14.30 2.50
CA CYS A 116 -4.07 14.29 3.52
C CYS A 116 -3.47 12.90 3.81
N PRO A 117 -4.25 11.81 3.96
CA PRO A 117 -3.69 10.48 4.22
C PRO A 117 -2.81 9.96 3.09
N ALA A 118 -3.16 10.24 1.84
CA ALA A 118 -2.41 9.78 0.67
C ALA A 118 -1.06 10.51 0.58
N ALA A 119 -1.08 11.84 0.75
CA ALA A 119 0.11 12.66 0.79
C ALA A 119 1.02 12.26 1.95
N TYR A 120 0.50 12.17 3.20
CA TYR A 120 1.27 11.81 4.39
C TYR A 120 1.93 10.43 4.28
N ARG A 121 1.21 9.42 3.76
CA ARG A 121 1.76 8.07 3.54
C ARG A 121 2.95 8.08 2.59
N ARG A 122 3.02 9.02 1.64
CA ARG A 122 4.15 9.17 0.72
C ARG A 122 5.37 9.80 1.40
N ILE A 123 5.16 10.66 2.39
CA ILE A 123 6.23 11.28 3.20
C ILE A 123 6.87 10.25 4.13
N LYS A 124 6.02 9.44 4.78
CA LYS A 124 6.46 8.31 5.61
C LYS A 124 6.95 7.12 4.79
N ARG A 125 6.76 7.08 3.47
CA ARG A 125 7.45 6.13 2.60
C ARG A 125 8.92 6.53 2.56
N PHE A 126 9.67 6.00 3.52
CA PHE A 126 11.12 6.06 3.52
C PHE A 126 11.67 5.73 2.13
N LYS A 127 12.46 6.65 1.59
CA LYS A 127 13.17 6.45 0.34
C LYS A 127 14.54 5.88 0.70
N MET A 128 14.86 4.69 0.18
CA MET A 128 16.20 4.12 0.28
C MET A 128 17.15 5.01 -0.54
N THR A 129 17.78 5.99 0.10
CA THR A 129 18.78 6.87 -0.53
C THR A 129 20.11 6.13 -0.66
N ALA A 130 21.01 6.61 -1.51
CA ALA A 130 22.34 6.02 -1.68
C ALA A 130 23.10 5.95 -0.34
N GLY A 131 23.16 7.05 0.42
CA GLY A 131 23.86 7.06 1.72
C GLY A 131 23.23 6.16 2.79
N VAL A 132 21.89 6.01 2.79
CA VAL A 132 21.22 5.02 3.64
C VAL A 132 21.57 3.61 3.19
N HIS A 133 21.54 3.35 1.88
CA HIS A 133 21.86 2.05 1.32
C HIS A 133 23.30 1.65 1.66
N GLU A 134 24.27 2.55 1.47
CA GLU A 134 25.68 2.35 1.85
C GLU A 134 25.83 2.09 3.35
N SER A 135 25.13 2.84 4.20
CA SER A 135 25.14 2.61 5.64
C SER A 135 24.61 1.21 6.00
N ILE A 136 23.46 0.82 5.43
CA ILE A 136 22.89 -0.52 5.63
C ILE A 136 23.83 -1.60 5.09
N GLN A 137 24.45 -1.38 3.93
CA GLN A 137 25.40 -2.31 3.33
C GLN A 137 26.60 -2.52 4.27
N LYS A 138 27.18 -1.44 4.78
CA LYS A 138 28.28 -1.51 5.76
C LYS A 138 27.88 -2.29 7.01
N TYR A 139 26.71 -1.99 7.60
CA TYR A 139 26.23 -2.75 8.77
C TYR A 139 26.04 -4.24 8.45
N ARG A 140 25.61 -4.58 7.24
CA ARG A 140 25.49 -5.97 6.79
C ARG A 140 26.85 -6.65 6.61
N GLU A 141 27.85 -5.94 6.09
CA GLU A 141 29.23 -6.40 5.96
C GLU A 141 29.89 -6.60 7.33
N ASP A 142 29.56 -5.76 8.31
CA ASP A 142 29.97 -5.88 9.72
C ASP A 142 29.22 -7.00 10.48
N GLY A 143 28.37 -7.78 9.79
CA GLY A 143 27.68 -8.95 10.36
C GLY A 143 26.38 -8.65 11.11
N MET A 144 25.90 -7.40 11.11
CA MET A 144 24.72 -6.99 11.86
C MET A 144 23.43 -7.61 11.31
N SER A 145 22.53 -8.06 12.19
CA SER A 145 21.26 -8.67 11.77
C SER A 145 20.30 -7.62 11.19
N TRP A 146 19.36 -8.06 10.33
CA TRP A 146 18.31 -7.17 9.81
C TRP A 146 17.43 -6.56 10.92
N GLY A 147 17.26 -7.25 12.05
CA GLY A 147 16.52 -6.75 13.20
C GLY A 147 17.23 -5.57 13.86
N ASP A 148 18.55 -5.67 14.03
CA ASP A 148 19.35 -4.61 14.64
C ASP A 148 19.44 -3.38 13.73
N ILE A 149 19.67 -3.60 12.43
CA ILE A 149 19.66 -2.53 11.42
C ILE A 149 18.28 -1.87 11.38
N TYR A 150 17.19 -2.64 11.47
CA TYR A 150 15.84 -2.09 11.54
C TYR A 150 15.64 -1.18 12.75
N ASN A 151 16.19 -1.53 13.91
CA ASN A 151 16.10 -0.67 15.10
C ASN A 151 16.87 0.65 14.92
N MET A 152 17.91 0.67 14.08
CA MET A 152 18.62 1.89 13.69
C MET A 152 17.88 2.71 12.62
N PHE A 153 17.05 2.07 11.81
CA PHE A 153 16.24 2.69 10.76
C PHE A 153 14.74 2.36 10.92
N PRO A 154 14.06 2.82 12.00
CA PRO A 154 12.70 2.42 12.35
C PRO A 154 11.62 3.05 11.44
N VAL A 155 12.01 3.50 10.23
CA VAL A 155 11.12 4.13 9.26
C VAL A 155 10.36 3.10 8.42
N TYR A 156 10.81 1.84 8.41
CA TYR A 156 10.08 0.75 7.80
C TYR A 156 9.03 0.18 8.75
N LYS A 157 8.00 -0.48 8.22
CA LYS A 157 6.97 -1.12 9.05
C LYS A 157 7.49 -2.38 9.79
N ASN A 158 8.54 -2.98 9.25
CA ASN A 158 9.25 -4.14 9.78
C ASN A 158 10.57 -4.34 9.02
N ASP A 159 11.43 -5.20 9.57
CA ASP A 159 12.70 -5.64 8.97
C ASP A 159 12.54 -6.22 7.56
N ALA A 160 11.45 -6.94 7.29
CA ALA A 160 11.17 -7.50 5.96
C ALA A 160 10.90 -6.43 4.88
N MET A 161 10.34 -5.28 5.26
CA MET A 161 10.17 -4.15 4.35
C MET A 161 11.47 -3.38 4.13
N LEU A 162 12.29 -3.22 5.18
CA LEU A 162 13.65 -2.67 5.09
C LEU A 162 14.49 -3.50 4.12
N ARG A 163 14.53 -4.82 4.31
CA ARG A 163 15.26 -5.76 3.44
C ARG A 163 14.80 -5.69 2.00
N ARG A 164 13.48 -5.70 1.74
CA ARG A 164 12.93 -5.53 0.38
C ARG A 164 13.23 -4.16 -0.24
N GLY A 165 13.41 -3.13 0.57
CA GLY A 165 13.84 -1.81 0.11
C GLY A 165 15.32 -1.82 -0.27
N PHE A 166 16.16 -2.44 0.56
CA PHE A 166 17.59 -2.61 0.32
C PHE A 166 17.86 -3.45 -0.93
N ASP A 167 17.24 -4.63 -1.04
CA ASP A 167 17.45 -5.54 -2.18
C ASP A 167 17.04 -4.87 -3.51
N ARG A 168 15.95 -4.07 -3.50
CA ARG A 168 15.54 -3.29 -4.66
C ARG A 168 16.56 -2.20 -5.02
N ALA A 169 17.07 -1.47 -4.04
CA ALA A 169 18.10 -0.46 -4.27
C ALA A 169 19.41 -1.10 -4.75
N LYS A 170 19.80 -2.26 -4.19
CA LYS A 170 20.95 -3.06 -4.65
C LYS A 170 20.80 -3.48 -6.11
N MET A 171 19.61 -3.92 -6.53
CA MET A 171 19.34 -4.21 -7.94
C MET A 171 19.40 -2.96 -8.83
N CYS A 172 19.07 -1.78 -8.31
CA CYS A 172 19.27 -0.53 -9.02
C CYS A 172 20.74 -0.08 -9.09
N HIS A 173 21.57 -0.42 -8.10
CA HIS A 173 23.01 -0.10 -8.05
C HIS A 173 23.92 -1.13 -8.73
N LEU A 174 23.48 -2.39 -8.89
CA LEU A 174 24.14 -3.41 -9.72
C LEU A 174 23.92 -3.20 -11.22
N ARG A 175 23.10 -2.22 -11.62
CA ARG A 175 23.34 -1.51 -12.88
C ARG A 175 24.54 -0.60 -12.63
N PRO A 176 25.71 -0.84 -13.24
CA PRO A 176 26.73 0.18 -13.29
C PRO A 176 26.07 1.45 -13.79
N CYS A 177 26.46 2.59 -13.23
CA CYS A 177 26.18 3.90 -13.78
C CYS A 177 26.69 3.93 -15.23
N LEU A 178 25.86 3.47 -16.18
CA LEU A 178 25.90 3.95 -17.54
C LEU A 178 25.76 5.48 -17.40
N PRO A 179 26.77 6.26 -17.80
CA PRO A 179 26.80 7.69 -17.57
C PRO A 179 25.56 8.25 -18.24
N ASN A 180 24.58 8.74 -17.46
CA ASN A 180 23.31 9.31 -17.93
C ASN A 180 23.11 9.10 -19.43
N LEU A 181 22.93 7.84 -19.87
CA LEU A 181 22.32 7.65 -21.17
C LEU A 181 20.98 8.30 -20.91
N PRO A 182 20.66 9.42 -21.60
CA PRO A 182 19.39 10.11 -21.41
C PRO A 182 18.41 8.98 -21.38
N ARG A 183 17.64 8.85 -20.28
CA ARG A 183 16.64 7.79 -20.11
C ARG A 183 16.03 7.69 -21.48
N GLN A 184 16.45 6.70 -22.26
CA GLN A 184 15.99 6.61 -23.63
C GLN A 184 14.56 6.25 -23.29
N LYS A 185 13.66 7.25 -23.36
CA LYS A 185 12.32 7.00 -23.83
C LYS A 185 12.63 6.06 -24.98
N ALA A 186 12.46 4.76 -24.75
CA ALA A 186 12.57 3.78 -25.82
C ALA A 186 11.73 4.44 -26.89
N ALA A 187 12.40 4.89 -27.97
CA ALA A 187 11.78 5.81 -28.92
C ALA A 187 10.40 5.21 -29.17
N GLU A 188 9.36 5.98 -28.85
CA GLU A 188 8.00 5.45 -28.91
C GLU A 188 7.91 4.72 -30.25
N PRO A 189 7.53 3.44 -30.25
CA PRO A 189 7.58 2.66 -31.47
C PRO A 189 6.96 3.48 -32.58
N GLN A 190 7.71 3.70 -33.66
CA GLN A 190 7.18 4.44 -34.80
C GLN A 190 5.85 3.77 -35.16
N GLN A 191 4.76 4.54 -35.09
CA GLN A 191 3.41 3.99 -35.21
C GLN A 191 3.27 3.18 -36.51
N GLU A 192 3.97 3.59 -37.55
CA GLU A 192 4.12 2.88 -38.83
C GLU A 192 4.55 1.41 -38.67
N HIS A 193 5.53 1.11 -37.80
CA HIS A 193 5.94 -0.27 -37.54
C HIS A 193 4.88 -1.07 -36.80
N VAL A 194 4.17 -0.44 -35.86
CA VAL A 194 3.07 -1.11 -35.14
C VAL A 194 1.95 -1.45 -36.12
N ASP A 195 1.60 -0.52 -37.00
CA ASP A 195 0.54 -0.70 -37.99
C ASP A 195 0.94 -1.76 -39.03
N ALA A 196 2.18 -1.75 -39.52
CA ALA A 196 2.69 -2.75 -40.46
C ALA A 196 2.67 -4.16 -39.87
N VAL A 197 3.10 -4.33 -38.61
CA VAL A 197 3.03 -5.63 -37.93
C VAL A 197 1.58 -6.09 -37.78
N ASN A 198 0.68 -5.22 -37.32
CA ASN A 198 -0.73 -5.59 -37.12
C ASN A 198 -1.42 -5.97 -38.43
N GLN A 199 -1.17 -5.22 -39.52
CA GLN A 199 -1.74 -5.51 -40.83
C GLN A 199 -1.29 -6.87 -41.37
N GLU A 200 0.00 -7.20 -41.26
CA GLU A 200 0.51 -8.48 -41.74
C GLU A 200 0.00 -9.66 -40.89
N VAL A 201 -0.07 -9.50 -39.57
CA VAL A 201 -0.65 -10.50 -38.66
C VAL A 201 -2.14 -10.72 -38.98
N GLN A 202 -2.90 -9.62 -39.16
CA GLN A 202 -4.32 -9.68 -39.54
C GLN A 202 -4.50 -10.39 -40.89
N ARG A 203 -3.70 -10.06 -41.89
CA ARG A 203 -3.74 -10.70 -43.22
C ARG A 203 -3.52 -12.21 -43.14
N GLN A 204 -2.55 -12.66 -42.34
CA GLN A 204 -2.31 -14.09 -42.13
C GLN A 204 -3.46 -14.76 -41.40
N TYR A 205 -3.97 -14.14 -40.33
CA TYR A 205 -5.12 -14.64 -39.59
C TYR A 205 -6.38 -14.79 -40.45
N GLU A 206 -6.72 -13.77 -41.24
CA GLU A 206 -7.88 -13.78 -42.16
C GLU A 206 -7.73 -14.81 -43.30
N SER A 207 -6.49 -15.15 -43.67
CA SER A 207 -6.24 -16.23 -44.64
C SER A 207 -6.47 -17.64 -44.07
N GLY A 208 -6.77 -17.76 -42.77
CA GLY A 208 -6.97 -19.03 -42.07
C GLY A 208 -5.66 -19.80 -41.79
N MET A 209 -4.51 -19.19 -42.12
CA MET A 209 -3.20 -19.72 -41.74
C MET A 209 -2.87 -19.26 -40.32
N GLY A 210 -2.23 -20.12 -39.54
CA GLY A 210 -1.63 -19.70 -38.27
C GLY A 210 -0.60 -18.59 -38.51
N VAL A 211 -0.37 -17.73 -37.53
CA VAL A 211 0.57 -16.61 -37.67
C VAL A 211 2.01 -17.12 -37.68
N ASP A 212 2.69 -16.93 -38.80
CA ASP A 212 4.10 -17.20 -38.99
C ASP A 212 4.91 -15.93 -38.72
N TRP A 213 5.49 -15.85 -37.52
CA TRP A 213 6.27 -14.70 -37.08
C TRP A 213 7.54 -14.46 -37.89
N ALA A 214 8.12 -15.50 -38.51
CA ALA A 214 9.27 -15.36 -39.40
C ALA A 214 8.87 -14.63 -40.69
N ALA A 215 7.71 -14.99 -41.25
CA ALA A 215 7.15 -14.29 -42.41
C ALA A 215 6.76 -12.84 -42.07
N VAL A 216 6.15 -12.59 -40.90
CA VAL A 216 5.84 -11.23 -40.42
C VAL A 216 7.13 -10.40 -40.28
N SER A 217 8.16 -10.99 -39.67
CA SER A 217 9.49 -10.38 -39.50
C SER A 217 10.11 -9.97 -40.83
N GLN A 218 10.09 -10.88 -41.81
CA GLN A 218 10.60 -10.63 -43.15
C GLN A 218 9.83 -9.53 -43.89
N ALA A 219 8.49 -9.53 -43.78
CA ALA A 219 7.63 -8.55 -44.45
C ALA A 219 7.81 -7.13 -43.90
N VAL A 220 7.95 -6.98 -42.58
CA VAL A 220 8.06 -5.66 -41.93
C VAL A 220 9.52 -5.18 -41.83
N GLY A 221 10.50 -6.08 -41.98
CA GLY A 221 11.92 -5.72 -41.86
C GLY A 221 12.39 -5.52 -40.42
N LEU A 222 11.72 -6.15 -39.45
CA LEU A 222 12.07 -6.14 -38.03
C LEU A 222 12.36 -7.57 -37.56
N SER A 223 13.12 -7.76 -36.49
CA SER A 223 13.31 -9.11 -35.89
C SER A 223 11.99 -9.69 -35.38
N GLU A 224 11.83 -11.01 -35.39
CA GLU A 224 10.64 -11.71 -34.87
C GLU A 224 10.23 -11.27 -33.47
N LEU A 225 11.19 -11.22 -32.54
CA LEU A 225 10.95 -10.77 -31.16
C LEU A 225 10.38 -9.35 -31.14
N ARG A 226 10.87 -8.45 -31.99
CA ARG A 226 10.37 -7.08 -32.08
C ARG A 226 8.95 -7.03 -32.65
N CYS A 227 8.64 -7.85 -33.66
CA CYS A 227 7.27 -7.98 -34.17
C CYS A 227 6.31 -8.46 -33.07
N LEU A 228 6.72 -9.48 -32.31
CA LEU A 228 5.97 -9.99 -31.16
C LEU A 228 5.74 -8.91 -30.10
N GLU A 229 6.73 -8.08 -29.80
CA GLU A 229 6.58 -6.98 -28.83
C GLU A 229 5.65 -5.86 -29.30
N LEU A 230 5.62 -5.59 -30.61
CA LEU A 230 4.87 -4.48 -31.20
C LEU A 230 3.43 -4.84 -31.58
N CYS A 231 3.16 -6.11 -31.89
CA CYS A 231 1.85 -6.56 -32.30
C CYS A 231 0.80 -6.30 -31.21
N ARG A 232 -0.27 -5.59 -31.59
CA ARG A 232 -1.46 -5.30 -30.77
C ARG A 232 -2.70 -6.05 -31.25
N PHE A 233 -2.58 -6.82 -32.32
CA PHE A 233 -3.65 -7.69 -32.81
C PHE A 233 -3.98 -8.76 -31.76
N SER A 234 -5.26 -8.90 -31.44
CA SER A 234 -5.73 -9.79 -30.35
C SER A 234 -6.86 -10.73 -30.76
N GLU A 235 -7.37 -10.62 -31.98
CA GLU A 235 -8.46 -11.49 -32.41
C GLU A 235 -8.00 -12.94 -32.53
N GLY A 236 -8.89 -13.86 -32.14
CA GLY A 236 -8.62 -15.29 -32.17
C GLY A 236 -7.64 -15.80 -31.11
N LYS A 237 -7.11 -14.95 -30.23
CA LYS A 237 -6.32 -15.41 -29.08
C LYS A 237 -7.18 -16.28 -28.17
N VAL A 238 -6.61 -17.40 -27.74
CA VAL A 238 -7.29 -18.36 -26.89
C VAL A 238 -7.28 -17.84 -25.45
N GLN A 239 -8.44 -17.88 -24.79
CA GLN A 239 -8.48 -17.73 -23.34
C GLN A 239 -8.00 -19.02 -22.69
N TRP A 240 -7.00 -18.92 -21.85
CA TRP A 240 -6.52 -20.06 -21.10
C TRP A 240 -7.33 -20.17 -19.81
N ALA A 241 -8.38 -20.99 -19.87
CA ALA A 241 -9.07 -21.43 -18.67
C ALA A 241 -8.14 -22.37 -17.90
N HIS A 242 -7.65 -21.90 -16.74
CA HIS A 242 -6.93 -22.78 -15.82
C HIS A 242 -7.88 -23.89 -15.37
N ASP A 243 -7.70 -25.09 -15.94
CA ASP A 243 -8.29 -26.31 -15.42
C ASP A 243 -7.24 -27.05 -14.56
N PRO A 244 -7.40 -27.05 -13.23
CA PRO A 244 -6.66 -27.86 -12.27
C PRO A 244 -6.49 -29.33 -12.66
N ASP A 245 -7.52 -29.92 -13.27
CA ASP A 245 -7.59 -31.34 -13.57
C ASP A 245 -7.10 -31.62 -15.01
N ALA A 246 -7.08 -30.60 -15.87
CA ALA A 246 -6.57 -30.66 -17.25
C ALA A 246 -5.37 -29.72 -17.50
N PHE A 247 -4.61 -29.39 -16.45
CA PHE A 247 -3.47 -28.48 -16.54
C PHE A 247 -2.45 -29.03 -17.55
N CYS A 248 -2.41 -28.43 -18.73
CA CYS A 248 -1.47 -28.80 -19.77
C CYS A 248 -0.10 -28.22 -19.44
N ARG A 249 0.78 -29.06 -18.92
CA ARG A 249 2.15 -28.68 -18.58
C ARG A 249 2.93 -28.25 -19.83
N ASP A 250 2.63 -28.82 -20.99
CA ASP A 250 3.31 -28.49 -22.25
C ASP A 250 3.14 -27.02 -22.62
N THR A 251 1.95 -26.43 -22.44
CA THR A 251 1.71 -25.01 -22.68
C THR A 251 2.55 -24.14 -21.74
N ALA A 252 2.61 -24.52 -20.46
CA ALA A 252 3.37 -23.80 -19.45
C ALA A 252 4.88 -23.89 -19.71
N ASP A 253 5.39 -25.08 -20.02
CA ASP A 253 6.80 -25.34 -20.32
C ASP A 253 7.23 -24.59 -21.59
N ARG A 254 6.37 -24.51 -22.62
CA ARG A 254 6.61 -23.68 -23.83
C ARG A 254 6.73 -22.19 -23.48
N MET A 255 5.86 -21.67 -22.62
CA MET A 255 5.92 -20.28 -22.19
C MET A 255 7.19 -20.01 -21.37
N GLU A 256 7.57 -20.91 -20.46
CA GLU A 256 8.82 -20.77 -19.68
C GLU A 256 10.05 -20.80 -20.57
N ALA A 257 10.09 -21.69 -21.57
CA ALA A 257 11.18 -21.77 -22.53
C ALA A 257 11.35 -20.46 -23.31
N PHE A 258 10.25 -19.92 -23.85
CA PHE A 258 10.26 -18.64 -24.56
C PHE A 258 10.72 -17.47 -23.66
N ILE A 259 10.24 -17.43 -22.41
CA ILE A 259 10.66 -16.41 -21.44
C ILE A 259 12.15 -16.54 -21.12
N ALA A 260 12.64 -17.76 -20.88
CA ALA A 260 14.04 -18.00 -20.53
C ALA A 260 15.00 -17.63 -21.69
N GLU A 261 14.58 -17.88 -22.92
CA GLU A 261 15.36 -17.59 -24.12
C GLU A 261 15.44 -16.08 -24.42
N HIS A 262 14.30 -15.38 -24.43
CA HIS A 262 14.25 -13.99 -24.89
C HIS A 262 14.29 -12.95 -23.77
N TYR A 263 13.96 -13.34 -22.54
CA TYR A 263 13.93 -12.46 -21.37
C TYR A 263 14.68 -13.07 -20.18
N PRO A 264 15.98 -13.41 -20.33
CA PRO A 264 16.75 -13.96 -19.24
C PRO A 264 16.89 -12.95 -18.09
N PRO A 265 16.92 -13.40 -16.83
CA PRO A 265 17.14 -12.53 -15.69
C PRO A 265 18.39 -11.65 -15.88
N PRO A 266 18.32 -10.34 -15.56
CA PRO A 266 17.28 -9.65 -14.80
C PRO A 266 16.19 -8.97 -15.67
N VAL A 267 16.12 -9.27 -16.97
CA VAL A 267 15.15 -8.65 -17.88
C VAL A 267 13.74 -9.08 -17.49
N SER A 268 12.82 -8.13 -17.32
CA SER A 268 11.42 -8.47 -17.08
C SER A 268 10.76 -8.93 -18.38
N PRO A 269 10.00 -10.03 -18.38
CA PRO A 269 9.33 -10.51 -19.59
C PRO A 269 8.37 -9.47 -20.16
N ASN A 270 8.39 -9.28 -21.48
CA ASN A 270 7.36 -8.51 -22.17
C ASN A 270 6.16 -9.42 -22.45
N PHE A 271 5.14 -9.37 -21.59
CA PHE A 271 3.98 -10.25 -21.71
C PHE A 271 3.15 -10.02 -22.97
N ASN A 272 3.31 -8.90 -23.67
CA ASN A 272 2.71 -8.73 -25.00
C ASN A 272 3.33 -9.71 -26.01
N ALA A 273 4.67 -9.79 -26.04
CA ALA A 273 5.37 -10.75 -26.88
C ALA A 273 5.07 -12.20 -26.50
N VAL A 274 5.01 -12.50 -25.19
CA VAL A 274 4.62 -13.84 -24.70
C VAL A 274 3.20 -14.19 -25.17
N SER A 275 2.24 -13.28 -25.02
CA SER A 275 0.87 -13.45 -25.48
C SER A 275 0.78 -13.71 -26.98
N ASN A 276 1.54 -12.95 -27.77
CA ASN A 276 1.59 -13.11 -29.23
C ASN A 276 2.26 -14.42 -29.66
N TYR A 277 3.32 -14.85 -28.98
CA TYR A 277 4.00 -16.11 -29.26
C TYR A 277 3.13 -17.32 -28.90
N MET A 278 2.47 -17.27 -27.74
CA MET A 278 1.59 -18.34 -27.27
C MET A 278 0.22 -18.35 -27.96
N TRP A 279 -0.15 -17.24 -28.60
CA TRP A 279 -1.50 -16.96 -29.09
C TRP A 279 -2.59 -17.11 -28.01
N ILE A 280 -2.26 -16.66 -26.79
CA ILE A 280 -3.10 -16.71 -25.59
C ILE A 280 -3.31 -15.28 -25.08
N ASP A 281 -4.44 -14.99 -24.42
CA ASP A 281 -4.67 -13.68 -23.79
C ASP A 281 -3.51 -13.26 -22.88
N ILE A 282 -3.20 -11.96 -22.87
CA ILE A 282 -2.07 -11.42 -22.11
C ILE A 282 -2.24 -11.61 -20.60
N ASN A 283 -3.46 -11.46 -20.08
CA ASN A 283 -3.71 -11.61 -18.64
C ASN A 283 -3.55 -13.06 -18.23
N ASP A 284 -3.94 -13.98 -19.10
CA ASP A 284 -3.79 -15.41 -18.87
C ASP A 284 -2.32 -15.84 -18.87
N CYS A 285 -1.49 -15.30 -19.77
CA CYS A 285 -0.04 -15.52 -19.76
C CYS A 285 0.60 -14.99 -18.47
N ILE A 286 0.17 -13.80 -18.01
CA ILE A 286 0.61 -13.23 -16.74
C ILE A 286 0.23 -14.14 -15.57
N HIS A 287 -1.01 -14.60 -15.53
CA HIS A 287 -1.53 -15.47 -14.48
C HIS A 287 -0.82 -16.84 -14.47
N MET A 288 -0.58 -17.43 -15.63
CA MET A 288 0.20 -18.66 -15.78
C MET A 288 1.64 -18.46 -15.25
N ALA A 289 2.30 -17.36 -15.61
CA ALA A 289 3.66 -17.07 -15.14
C ALA A 289 3.72 -16.78 -13.64
N GLN A 290 2.67 -16.22 -13.05
CA GLN A 290 2.54 -16.08 -11.60
C GLN A 290 2.42 -17.45 -10.93
N MET A 291 1.55 -18.32 -11.43
CA MET A 291 1.38 -19.68 -10.89
C MET A 291 2.66 -20.51 -10.97
N LEU A 292 3.42 -20.39 -12.06
CA LEU A 292 4.72 -21.03 -12.22
C LEU A 292 5.77 -20.48 -11.24
N ARG A 293 5.69 -19.21 -10.84
CA ARG A 293 6.52 -18.68 -9.74
C ARG A 293 6.00 -19.08 -8.35
N GLY A 294 4.94 -19.88 -8.29
CA GLY A 294 4.24 -20.22 -7.06
C GLY A 294 3.47 -19.03 -6.46
N GLU A 295 3.29 -17.95 -7.22
CA GLU A 295 2.45 -16.83 -6.84
C GLU A 295 0.99 -17.23 -7.10
N PHE A 296 0.37 -17.76 -6.05
CA PHE A 296 -1.04 -18.15 -6.06
C PHE A 296 -1.88 -17.09 -5.35
N GLU A 297 -2.89 -16.57 -6.06
CA GLU A 297 -3.83 -15.59 -5.52
C GLU A 297 -4.89 -16.27 -4.64
N TRP A 298 -5.13 -15.71 -3.46
CA TRP A 298 -6.07 -16.25 -2.47
C TRP A 298 -7.41 -15.54 -2.51
N THR A 299 -8.17 -15.74 -3.59
CA THR A 299 -9.56 -15.26 -3.74
C THR A 299 -10.52 -16.01 -2.81
N ASP A 300 -11.73 -15.50 -2.64
CA ASP A 300 -12.75 -16.17 -1.83
C ASP A 300 -13.18 -17.52 -2.42
N GLU A 301 -13.21 -17.62 -3.76
CA GLU A 301 -13.48 -18.88 -4.47
C GLU A 301 -12.35 -19.89 -4.24
N ALA A 302 -11.09 -19.47 -4.36
CA ALA A 302 -9.94 -20.33 -4.09
C ALA A 302 -9.95 -20.85 -2.64
N ARG A 303 -10.31 -19.98 -1.68
CA ARG A 303 -10.45 -20.35 -0.27
C ARG A 303 -11.59 -21.34 -0.05
N ALA A 304 -12.77 -21.05 -0.60
CA ALA A 304 -13.93 -21.93 -0.51
C ALA A 304 -13.61 -23.31 -1.10
N ARG A 305 -12.88 -23.33 -2.22
CA ARG A 305 -12.43 -24.57 -2.86
C ARG A 305 -11.46 -25.36 -1.98
N VAL A 306 -10.49 -24.71 -1.34
CA VAL A 306 -9.59 -25.38 -0.37
C VAL A 306 -10.37 -25.98 0.79
N VAL A 307 -11.39 -25.28 1.30
CA VAL A 307 -12.25 -25.80 2.36
C VAL A 307 -12.99 -27.06 1.91
N ARG A 308 -13.64 -27.02 0.73
CA ARG A 308 -14.34 -28.19 0.15
C ARG A 308 -13.41 -29.38 -0.04
N MET A 309 -12.22 -29.17 -0.63
CA MET A 309 -11.24 -30.26 -0.80
C MET A 309 -10.78 -30.84 0.54
N ARG A 310 -10.64 -30.01 1.57
CA ARG A 310 -10.30 -30.49 2.93
C ARG A 310 -11.43 -31.29 3.56
N GLU A 311 -12.68 -30.90 3.36
CA GLU A 311 -13.87 -31.63 3.82
C GLU A 311 -14.03 -32.97 3.11
N GLN A 312 -13.61 -33.04 1.84
CA GLN A 312 -13.51 -34.28 1.06
C GLN A 312 -12.33 -35.18 1.47
N GLY A 313 -11.54 -34.78 2.47
CA GLY A 313 -10.44 -35.58 3.02
C GLY A 313 -9.09 -35.40 2.34
N MET A 314 -8.95 -34.54 1.31
CA MET A 314 -7.69 -34.33 0.61
C MET A 314 -6.62 -33.72 1.53
N THR A 315 -5.39 -34.19 1.44
CA THR A 315 -4.24 -33.63 2.16
C THR A 315 -3.84 -32.25 1.61
N TYR A 316 -3.16 -31.42 2.40
CA TYR A 316 -2.65 -30.14 1.92
C TYR A 316 -1.67 -30.26 0.74
N LYS A 317 -1.02 -31.41 0.59
CA LYS A 317 -0.11 -31.69 -0.53
C LYS A 317 -0.89 -31.91 -1.83
N GLU A 318 -1.97 -32.68 -1.77
CA GLU A 318 -2.86 -32.91 -2.92
C GLU A 318 -3.56 -31.62 -3.33
N ILE A 319 -4.09 -30.87 -2.35
CA ILE A 319 -4.71 -29.57 -2.59
C ILE A 319 -3.73 -28.59 -3.24
N ALA A 320 -2.50 -28.54 -2.74
CA ALA A 320 -1.48 -27.66 -3.31
C ALA A 320 -1.23 -27.99 -4.79
N ARG A 321 -1.10 -29.29 -5.12
CA ARG A 321 -0.92 -29.76 -6.50
C ARG A 321 -2.10 -29.43 -7.41
N GLN A 322 -3.34 -29.53 -6.91
CA GLN A 322 -4.52 -29.15 -7.69
C GLN A 322 -4.61 -27.64 -7.91
N LEU A 323 -4.15 -26.82 -6.95
CA LEU A 323 -4.30 -25.37 -7.05
C LEU A 323 -3.20 -24.69 -7.87
N SER A 324 -1.96 -25.15 -7.76
CA SER A 324 -0.86 -24.62 -8.57
C SER A 324 0.35 -25.55 -8.51
N PRO A 325 1.06 -25.76 -9.64
CA PRO A 325 2.18 -26.69 -9.70
C PRO A 325 3.28 -26.41 -8.66
N ASN A 326 3.52 -25.12 -8.38
CA ASN A 326 4.58 -24.64 -7.50
C ASN A 326 4.06 -24.15 -6.14
N LEU A 327 2.78 -24.37 -5.85
CA LEU A 327 2.22 -24.12 -4.53
C LEU A 327 2.63 -25.24 -3.58
N THR A 328 3.07 -24.86 -2.37
CA THR A 328 3.52 -25.83 -1.36
C THR A 328 2.43 -26.13 -0.35
N ALA A 329 2.39 -27.38 0.15
CA ALA A 329 1.47 -27.79 1.21
C ALA A 329 1.54 -26.87 2.44
N ARG A 330 2.74 -26.35 2.76
CA ARG A 330 2.96 -25.40 3.86
C ARG A 330 2.21 -24.09 3.66
N ARG A 331 2.13 -23.58 2.42
CA ARG A 331 1.39 -22.36 2.11
C ARG A 331 -0.11 -22.58 2.28
N ILE A 332 -0.65 -23.73 1.83
CA ILE A 332 -2.05 -24.10 2.05
C ILE A 332 -2.33 -24.17 3.56
N ALA A 333 -1.54 -24.94 4.31
CA ALA A 333 -1.73 -25.13 5.74
C ALA A 333 -1.72 -23.80 6.51
N ARG A 334 -0.78 -22.91 6.19
CA ARG A 334 -0.71 -21.56 6.78
C ARG A 334 -1.96 -20.74 6.46
N HIS A 335 -2.44 -20.78 5.22
CA HIS A 335 -3.64 -20.05 4.84
C HIS A 335 -4.88 -20.61 5.53
N THR A 336 -5.06 -21.93 5.57
CA THR A 336 -6.18 -22.56 6.28
C THR A 336 -6.15 -22.25 7.78
N TYR A 337 -4.97 -22.27 8.40
CA TYR A 337 -4.82 -21.85 9.80
C TYR A 337 -5.22 -20.38 10.01
N ASN A 338 -4.81 -19.48 9.12
CA ASN A 338 -5.17 -18.07 9.19
C ASN A 338 -6.67 -17.83 8.96
N MET A 339 -7.34 -18.64 8.13
CA MET A 339 -8.79 -18.59 7.93
C MET A 339 -9.56 -19.09 9.16
N LYS A 340 -9.04 -20.11 9.84
CA LYS A 340 -9.64 -20.66 11.07
C LYS A 340 -9.33 -19.86 12.32
N ARG A 341 -8.38 -18.93 12.27
CA ARG A 341 -8.22 -17.97 13.36
C ARG A 341 -9.51 -17.16 13.41
N PRO A 342 -10.23 -17.15 14.55
CA PRO A 342 -11.29 -16.16 14.71
C PRO A 342 -10.65 -14.81 14.37
N GLN A 343 -11.21 -14.09 13.41
CA GLN A 343 -10.86 -12.69 13.21
C GLN A 343 -10.91 -12.09 14.60
N HIS A 344 -9.77 -11.62 15.11
CA HIS A 344 -9.70 -11.11 16.48
C HIS A 344 -10.90 -10.19 16.66
N THR A 345 -11.88 -10.63 17.47
CA THR A 345 -13.02 -9.80 17.79
C THR A 345 -12.41 -8.52 18.30
N SER A 346 -12.71 -7.42 17.61
CA SER A 346 -12.18 -6.12 17.95
C SER A 346 -12.44 -5.90 19.43
N LEU A 347 -11.37 -5.77 20.22
CA LEU A 347 -11.45 -5.61 21.67
C LEU A 347 -12.54 -4.59 21.98
N THR A 348 -13.50 -4.98 22.82
CA THR A 348 -14.55 -4.09 23.26
C THR A 348 -13.91 -2.87 23.95
N PRO A 349 -14.58 -1.70 23.98
CA PRO A 349 -14.07 -0.53 24.69
C PRO A 349 -13.68 -0.83 26.15
N LYS A 350 -14.44 -1.73 26.80
CA LYS A 350 -14.19 -2.21 28.18
C LYS A 350 -12.88 -2.99 28.28
N GLU A 351 -12.61 -3.90 27.35
CA GLU A 351 -11.36 -4.66 27.29
C GLU A 351 -10.17 -3.76 26.96
N LYS A 352 -10.32 -2.82 26.03
CA LYS A 352 -9.28 -1.83 25.71
C LYS A 352 -8.92 -0.96 26.92
N LYS A 353 -9.92 -0.51 27.68
CA LYS A 353 -9.72 0.28 28.92
C LYS A 353 -9.03 -0.54 30.00
N ARG A 354 -9.40 -1.83 30.15
CA ARG A 354 -8.76 -2.76 31.08
C ARG A 354 -7.29 -3.00 30.74
N ILE A 355 -6.99 -3.32 29.47
CA ILE A 355 -5.61 -3.57 29.03
C ILE A 355 -4.76 -2.32 29.25
N ARG A 356 -5.26 -1.13 28.89
CA ARG A 356 -4.59 0.14 29.19
C ARG A 356 -4.32 0.30 30.70
N SER A 357 -5.32 0.10 31.54
CA SER A 357 -5.13 0.20 33.00
C SER A 357 -4.09 -0.78 33.55
N ILE A 358 -4.02 -2.00 33.01
CA ILE A 358 -2.98 -2.98 33.40
C ILE A 358 -1.60 -2.51 32.93
N VAL A 359 -1.48 -2.04 31.68
CA VAL A 359 -0.22 -1.53 31.13
C VAL A 359 0.26 -0.32 31.92
N ASP A 360 -0.60 0.66 32.16
CA ASP A 360 -0.26 1.92 32.85
C ASP A 360 0.17 1.65 34.30
N LYS A 361 -0.55 0.78 35.03
CA LYS A 361 -0.21 0.44 36.42
C LYS A 361 1.13 -0.30 36.56
N ASN A 362 1.55 -1.00 35.51
CA ASN A 362 2.71 -1.88 35.52
C ASN A 362 3.89 -1.36 34.67
N SER A 363 3.71 -0.23 33.98
CA SER A 363 4.77 0.41 33.19
C SER A 363 5.97 0.72 34.08
N GLY A 364 7.15 0.24 33.67
CA GLY A 364 8.40 0.37 34.42
C GLY A 364 8.53 -0.52 35.68
N LYS A 365 7.49 -1.31 36.04
CA LYS A 365 7.50 -2.12 37.27
C LYS A 365 7.68 -3.63 37.02
N VAL A 366 7.23 -4.12 35.86
CA VAL A 366 7.37 -5.54 35.48
C VAL A 366 7.64 -5.67 33.99
N SER A 367 8.24 -6.80 33.60
CA SER A 367 8.50 -7.11 32.19
C SER A 367 7.20 -7.23 31.39
N PHE A 368 7.26 -6.87 30.11
CA PHE A 368 6.12 -6.91 29.19
C PHE A 368 5.43 -8.29 29.15
N ARG A 369 6.20 -9.38 29.27
CA ARG A 369 5.68 -10.75 29.35
C ARG A 369 4.71 -10.94 30.52
N LYS A 370 5.05 -10.40 31.69
CA LYS A 370 4.22 -10.49 32.90
C LYS A 370 2.98 -9.60 32.83
N VAL A 371 3.09 -8.44 32.17
CA VAL A 371 1.94 -7.58 31.82
C VAL A 371 0.95 -8.32 30.91
N MET A 372 1.45 -9.04 29.90
CA MET A 372 0.61 -9.83 29.00
C MET A 372 -0.07 -11.03 29.68
N GLU A 373 0.58 -11.66 30.65
CA GLU A 373 -0.04 -12.72 31.48
C GLU A 373 -1.17 -12.16 32.37
N LEU A 374 -0.98 -10.98 32.96
CA LEU A 374 -2.00 -10.28 33.74
C LEU A 374 -3.21 -9.87 32.88
N ALA A 375 -2.96 -9.45 31.63
CA ALA A 375 -4.01 -9.11 30.68
C ALA A 375 -4.84 -10.32 30.23
N LYS A 376 -4.28 -11.54 30.27
CA LYS A 376 -4.92 -12.79 29.83
C LYS A 376 -5.80 -13.48 30.88
N ARG A 377 -5.74 -13.08 32.16
CA ARG A 377 -6.55 -13.74 33.22
C ARG A 377 -8.05 -13.43 33.06
N PRO A 378 -8.94 -14.44 33.00
CA PRO A 378 -10.39 -14.23 33.05
C PRO A 378 -10.86 -13.81 34.45
N PHE A 379 -12.05 -13.20 34.53
CA PHE A 379 -12.66 -12.73 35.78
C PHE A 379 -12.99 -13.93 36.68
N VAL A 380 -12.30 -14.11 37.80
CA VAL A 380 -12.84 -14.89 38.92
C VAL A 380 -13.43 -13.87 39.87
N CYS A 381 -14.76 -13.77 39.88
CA CYS A 381 -15.48 -12.91 40.82
C CYS A 381 -15.19 -13.42 42.23
N ALA A 382 -14.47 -12.65 43.05
CA ALA A 382 -14.31 -12.94 44.46
C ALA A 382 -15.70 -12.84 45.11
N LYS A 383 -16.29 -13.99 45.44
CA LYS A 383 -17.52 -14.06 46.24
C LYS A 383 -17.29 -13.34 47.57
N HIS A 384 -18.29 -12.55 47.96
CA HIS A 384 -18.42 -11.91 49.26
C HIS A 384 -18.00 -12.85 50.41
N LYS A 385 -17.12 -12.34 51.29
CA LYS A 385 -17.08 -12.82 52.68
C LYS A 385 -18.32 -12.25 53.38
N PRO A 386 -19.16 -13.06 54.02
CA PRO A 386 -20.13 -12.54 54.97
C PRO A 386 -19.38 -12.09 56.22
N GLU A 387 -19.68 -10.87 56.67
CA GLU A 387 -19.26 -10.40 58.00
C GLU A 387 -19.96 -11.26 59.06
N SER A 388 -19.19 -11.72 60.04
CA SER A 388 -19.66 -12.40 61.26
C SER A 388 -19.63 -11.40 62.40
#